data_AF-A0A9W9CST5-F1
#
_entry.id   AF-A0A9W9CST5-F1
#
_cell.length_a   1.000
_cell.length_b   1.000
_cell.length_c   1.000
_cell.angle_alpha   90.00
_cell.angle_beta   90.00
_cell.angle_gamma   90.00
#
_symmetry.space_group_name_H-M   'P 1'
#
loop_
_entity.id
_entity.type
_entity.pdbx_description
1 polymer ?
#
loop_
_entity_poly.entity_id
_entity_poly.type
_entity_poly.pdbx_seq_one_letter_code
_entity_poly.pdbx_strand_id
1 'polypeptide(L)'
;MIFAVQLKILFVLIKHERAMSPIYLPKLFRRSCEEHEDYPVKLVGRARYGYHLLKGCQERFQERQQRQNLFVSEPEVSVPYWDVLPTGQVAHGELRSEQDLGSLLGDEYQVVQTDPNLVANTKEDQMCRFMFLKTAGSTMPMQLTAKILKRILSYYQVMPSVLDFVYMYGSPNGKDREMRFSRFRTEMSLDNTYVDLELDALKRSGKRYQLCYNLKTIVLKERNEEKVINKEWKIRQAFFYHQFDVEKATQLWLIGDPLSAVRSWVTEHIHAQTNHQTRFGNFVASFWTSLETHLTYIRWATDEWRWHVESLEEIIEKLTDDLMDPDGWVKTEWRSGAIVIIQEREDKLRETLMALQSNADIITRLGHFYRELVEDCNFPSAHRVESQRLVKKFSGQSEEHLHDIEGQISRAQGLLTLISDRKQILIQHLQAQVAERTESLTRRQEELAKKASLEAIAVRIITVITLFYLPATFVGTFFSTDVVHYEANDSTSTSGDSSSNQPEEQRSNLALARFLQVSLPLMAITFGLAIGWYYYERRRLRKTQMWRDREFWTDSEKQ
;
A
#
# COMPACT_ATOMS: atom_id res chain seq x y z
N MET A 1 38.66 0.18 54.15
CA MET A 1 37.94 -0.57 53.08
C MET A 1 37.55 0.33 51.90
N ILE A 2 37.03 1.54 52.13
CA ILE A 2 36.67 2.51 51.07
C ILE A 2 37.87 2.99 50.24
N PHE A 3 39.04 3.20 50.88
CA PHE A 3 40.27 3.61 50.19
C PHE A 3 40.82 2.55 49.22
N ALA A 4 40.63 1.25 49.53
CA ALA A 4 41.07 0.15 48.67
C ALA A 4 40.14 -0.07 47.46
N VAL A 5 38.86 0.31 47.58
CA VAL A 5 37.90 0.31 46.47
C VAL A 5 38.14 1.50 45.55
N GLN A 6 38.43 2.69 46.09
CA GLN A 6 38.84 3.84 45.29
C GLN A 6 40.18 3.62 44.59
N LEU A 7 41.18 3.00 45.23
CA LEU A 7 42.44 2.67 44.56
C LEU A 7 42.26 1.60 43.47
N LYS A 8 41.34 0.63 43.62
CA LYS A 8 41.02 -0.34 42.56
C LYS A 8 40.28 0.30 41.40
N ILE A 9 39.35 1.22 41.64
CA ILE A 9 38.66 1.98 40.59
C ILE A 9 39.65 2.91 39.87
N LEU A 10 40.56 3.55 40.61
CA LEU A 10 41.63 4.37 40.04
C LEU A 10 42.65 3.52 39.26
N PHE A 11 43.01 2.31 39.74
CA PHE A 11 43.88 1.39 39.00
C PHE A 11 43.20 0.79 37.76
N VAL A 12 41.88 0.60 37.76
CA VAL A 12 41.13 0.14 36.58
C VAL A 12 40.96 1.27 35.56
N LEU A 13 40.80 2.53 36.01
CA LEU A 13 40.79 3.70 35.13
C LEU A 13 42.18 4.00 34.55
N ILE A 14 43.25 3.92 35.35
CA ILE A 14 44.62 4.20 34.91
C ILE A 14 45.20 3.09 34.01
N LYS A 15 44.68 1.85 34.06
CA LYS A 15 45.16 0.76 33.18
C LYS A 15 44.54 0.78 31.77
N HIS A 16 43.57 1.66 31.49
CA HIS A 16 42.97 1.83 30.16
C HIS A 16 43.48 3.03 29.36
N GLU A 17 44.27 3.92 29.97
CA GLU A 17 45.09 4.88 29.23
C GLU A 17 46.46 4.28 28.94
N ARG A 18 46.50 3.29 28.02
CA ARG A 18 47.71 3.18 27.20
C ARG A 18 47.80 4.49 26.44
N ALA A 19 48.84 5.29 26.72
CA ALA A 19 49.23 6.40 25.87
C ALA A 19 49.21 5.91 24.43
N MET A 20 48.21 6.37 23.67
CA MET A 20 47.97 5.90 22.31
C MET A 20 49.15 6.37 21.46
N SER A 21 49.88 5.42 20.86
CA SER A 21 50.90 5.74 19.88
C SER A 21 50.21 6.35 18.65
N PRO A 22 50.70 7.48 18.12
CA PRO A 22 50.09 8.11 16.95
C PRO A 22 50.09 7.15 15.76
N ILE A 23 48.91 6.91 15.20
CA ILE A 23 48.71 6.02 14.06
C ILE A 23 48.86 6.83 12.76
N TYR A 24 49.66 6.31 11.82
CA TYR A 24 49.75 6.89 10.48
C TYR A 24 48.60 6.38 9.61
N LEU A 25 47.70 7.30 9.22
CA LEU A 25 46.61 7.01 8.30
C LEU A 25 46.90 7.60 6.90
N PRO A 26 46.63 6.86 5.81
CA PRO A 26 46.72 7.35 4.43
C PRO A 26 45.93 8.63 4.22
N LYS A 27 46.48 9.53 3.39
CA LYS A 27 45.92 10.85 3.13
C LYS A 27 44.50 10.79 2.56
N LEU A 28 44.21 9.86 1.66
CA LEU A 28 42.88 9.72 1.07
C LEU A 28 41.84 9.26 2.10
N PHE A 29 42.20 8.31 2.97
CA PHE A 29 41.32 7.86 4.04
C PHE A 29 41.01 8.97 5.05
N ARG A 30 42.05 9.70 5.49
CA ARG A 30 41.90 10.85 6.40
C ARG A 30 40.96 11.90 5.81
N ARG A 31 41.18 12.27 4.55
CA ARG A 31 40.32 13.21 3.82
C ARG A 31 38.87 12.73 3.72
N SER A 32 38.65 11.43 3.48
CA SER A 32 37.30 10.86 3.46
C SER A 32 36.60 10.99 4.81
N CYS A 33 37.32 10.94 5.93
CA CYS A 33 36.76 11.08 7.28
C CYS A 33 36.52 12.55 7.65
N GLU A 34 37.46 13.44 7.31
CA GLU A 34 37.33 14.89 7.53
C GLU A 34 36.17 15.47 6.70
N GLU A 35 36.07 15.09 5.42
CA GLU A 35 35.02 15.52 4.50
C GLU A 35 33.80 14.56 4.52
N HIS A 36 33.48 13.94 5.67
CA HIS A 36 32.40 12.95 5.77
C HIS A 36 31.02 13.51 5.40
N GLU A 37 30.78 14.81 5.57
CA GLU A 37 29.53 15.45 5.16
C GLU A 37 29.25 15.32 3.65
N ASP A 38 30.30 15.13 2.84
CA ASP A 38 30.25 14.91 1.40
C ASP A 38 30.14 13.43 1.01
N TYR A 39 29.88 12.53 1.96
CA TYR A 39 29.58 11.13 1.64
C TYR A 39 28.41 11.03 0.64
N PRO A 40 28.50 10.19 -0.41
CA PRO A 40 29.55 9.20 -0.70
C PRO A 40 30.67 9.67 -1.67
N VAL A 41 30.71 10.95 -2.06
CA VAL A 41 31.61 11.47 -3.12
C VAL A 41 33.09 11.42 -2.72
N LYS A 42 33.37 11.43 -1.40
CA LYS A 42 34.74 11.46 -0.86
C LYS A 42 35.28 10.10 -0.41
N LEU A 43 34.58 9.01 -0.68
CA LEU A 43 35.08 7.66 -0.42
C LEU A 43 36.42 7.41 -1.12
N VAL A 44 37.31 6.64 -0.47
CA VAL A 44 38.63 6.30 -1.02
C VAL A 44 38.50 5.57 -2.36
N GLY A 45 37.63 4.56 -2.41
CA GLY A 45 37.34 3.78 -3.63
C GLY A 45 36.42 4.47 -4.64
N ARG A 46 36.18 5.79 -4.57
CA ARG A 46 35.16 6.49 -5.39
C ARG A 46 35.25 6.27 -6.90
N ALA A 47 36.43 5.98 -7.43
CA ALA A 47 36.64 5.75 -8.87
C ALA A 47 35.79 4.56 -9.40
N ARG A 48 35.55 3.53 -8.58
CA ARG A 48 34.80 2.33 -8.97
C ARG A 48 33.32 2.58 -9.26
N TYR A 49 32.76 3.65 -8.70
CA TYR A 49 31.34 3.95 -8.82
C TYR A 49 31.01 4.94 -9.94
N GLY A 50 32.00 5.74 -10.35
CA GLY A 50 31.79 6.88 -11.23
C GLY A 50 31.18 8.09 -10.49
N TYR A 51 31.64 9.28 -10.85
CA TYR A 51 31.27 10.53 -10.20
C TYR A 51 29.75 10.81 -10.25
N HIS A 52 29.11 10.56 -11.40
CA HIS A 52 27.68 10.83 -11.58
C HIS A 52 26.78 10.02 -10.63
N LEU A 53 27.13 8.75 -10.40
CA LEU A 53 26.36 7.90 -9.49
C LEU A 53 26.49 8.40 -8.05
N LEU A 54 27.71 8.71 -7.62
CA LEU A 54 27.97 9.21 -6.27
C LEU A 54 27.30 10.56 -6.02
N LYS A 55 27.36 11.47 -6.99
CA LYS A 55 26.68 12.77 -6.92
C LYS A 55 25.17 12.60 -6.83
N GLY A 56 24.58 11.74 -7.66
CA GLY A 56 23.15 11.43 -7.60
C GLY A 56 22.73 10.80 -6.26
N CYS A 57 23.58 9.98 -5.64
CA CYS A 57 23.35 9.47 -4.30
C CYS A 57 23.34 10.59 -3.24
N GLN A 58 24.29 11.54 -3.33
CA GLN A 58 24.37 12.69 -2.42
C GLN A 58 23.14 13.61 -2.55
N GLU A 59 22.73 13.92 -3.78
CA GLU A 59 21.56 14.74 -4.06
C GLU A 59 20.28 14.11 -3.49
N ARG A 60 20.06 12.80 -3.73
CA ARG A 60 18.93 12.06 -3.15
C ARG A 60 18.96 12.05 -1.62
N PHE A 61 20.15 11.94 -1.02
CA PHE A 61 20.29 11.98 0.43
C PHE A 61 19.84 13.32 1.00
N GLN A 62 20.31 14.43 0.41
CA GLN A 62 19.94 15.78 0.81
C GLN A 62 18.44 16.03 0.65
N GLU A 63 17.85 15.58 -0.47
CA GLU A 63 16.42 15.67 -0.70
C GLU A 63 15.62 14.92 0.38
N ARG A 64 15.97 13.66 0.68
CA ARG A 64 15.28 12.84 1.69
C ARG A 64 15.47 13.42 3.10
N GLN A 65 16.65 13.94 3.42
CA GLN A 65 16.92 14.61 4.70
C GLN A 65 16.02 15.84 4.89
N GLN A 66 15.87 16.69 3.86
CA GLN A 66 15.10 17.93 3.96
C GLN A 66 13.58 17.70 3.88
N ARG A 67 13.13 16.78 3.03
CA ARG A 67 11.70 16.61 2.71
C ARG A 67 10.97 15.55 3.52
N GLN A 68 11.67 14.59 4.14
CA GLN A 68 11.03 13.34 4.56
C GLN A 68 11.25 12.89 6.00
N ASN A 69 11.67 13.78 6.90
CA ASN A 69 11.87 13.48 8.33
C ASN A 69 12.59 12.13 8.52
N LEU A 70 13.71 11.96 7.80
CA LEU A 70 14.48 10.71 7.78
C LEU A 70 15.30 10.52 9.06
N PHE A 71 15.69 11.61 9.70
CA PHE A 71 16.58 11.66 10.84
C PHE A 71 16.00 12.53 11.95
N VAL A 72 16.29 12.16 13.20
CA VAL A 72 15.96 12.97 14.37
C VAL A 72 17.02 14.04 14.65
N SER A 73 16.70 14.96 15.55
CA SER A 73 17.65 15.91 16.13
C SER A 73 18.57 15.23 17.16
N GLU A 74 19.73 15.82 17.45
CA GLU A 74 20.72 15.28 18.42
C GLU A 74 20.17 14.78 19.77
N PRO A 75 19.25 15.46 20.48
CA PRO A 75 18.78 14.98 21.78
C PRO A 75 18.02 13.64 21.73
N GLU A 76 17.55 13.23 20.56
CA GLU A 76 16.81 11.97 20.36
C GLU A 76 17.68 10.85 19.77
N VAL A 77 18.99 11.09 19.61
CA VAL A 77 19.93 10.11 19.06
C VAL A 77 20.07 8.94 20.03
N SER A 78 19.84 7.73 19.52
CA SER A 78 20.04 6.47 20.22
C SER A 78 20.48 5.42 19.20
N VAL A 79 21.78 5.18 19.14
CA VAL A 79 22.35 4.07 18.36
C VAL A 79 23.07 3.13 19.32
N PRO A 80 22.39 2.07 19.80
CA PRO A 80 23.05 1.02 20.55
C PRO A 80 24.10 0.32 19.70
N TYR A 81 25.20 -0.03 20.31
CA TYR A 81 26.23 -0.84 19.67
C TYR A 81 26.79 -1.89 20.61
N TRP A 82 27.26 -2.99 20.02
CA TRP A 82 27.93 -4.07 20.73
C TRP A 82 29.28 -4.34 20.11
N ASP A 83 30.30 -4.39 20.97
CA ASP A 83 31.67 -4.64 20.60
C ASP A 83 32.15 -5.94 21.22
N VAL A 84 32.56 -6.87 20.36
CA VAL A 84 33.26 -8.07 20.80
C VAL A 84 34.75 -7.74 20.90
N LEU A 85 35.23 -7.64 22.13
CA LEU A 85 36.62 -7.34 22.43
C LEU A 85 37.51 -8.54 22.14
N PRO A 86 38.83 -8.35 21.93
CA PRO A 86 39.81 -9.44 21.81
C PRO A 86 39.82 -10.41 23.00
N THR A 87 39.37 -9.94 24.17
CA THR A 87 39.22 -10.76 25.38
C THR A 87 37.98 -11.67 25.32
N GLY A 88 37.16 -11.61 24.27
CA GLY A 88 35.88 -12.31 24.14
C GLY A 88 34.81 -11.85 25.13
N GLN A 89 35.01 -10.69 25.75
CA GLN A 89 33.95 -9.97 26.45
C GLN A 89 33.18 -9.11 25.46
N VAL A 90 31.88 -8.95 25.71
CA VAL A 90 31.02 -8.07 24.93
C VAL A 90 30.87 -6.77 25.71
N ALA A 91 31.31 -5.67 25.10
CA ALA A 91 31.02 -4.33 25.60
C ALA A 91 29.75 -3.81 24.93
N HIS A 92 28.80 -3.33 25.75
CA HIS A 92 27.59 -2.68 25.27
C HIS A 92 27.71 -1.18 25.48
N GLY A 93 27.32 -0.41 24.48
CA GLY A 93 27.22 1.04 24.59
C GLY A 93 26.07 1.60 23.78
N GLU A 94 25.86 2.90 23.93
CA GLU A 94 24.84 3.64 23.21
C GLU A 94 25.43 4.99 22.78
N LEU A 95 25.37 5.27 21.49
CA LEU A 95 25.76 6.57 20.94
C LEU A 95 24.57 7.53 21.07
N ARG A 96 24.80 8.68 21.69
CA ARG A 96 23.82 9.75 21.89
C ARG A 96 24.25 11.09 21.29
N SER A 97 25.51 11.22 20.89
CA SER A 97 26.06 12.44 20.31
C SER A 97 27.19 12.15 19.32
N GLU A 98 27.58 13.19 18.57
CA GLU A 98 28.78 13.14 17.73
C GLU A 98 30.07 12.97 18.55
N GLN A 99 30.12 13.50 19.78
CA GLN A 99 31.26 13.35 20.69
C GLN A 99 31.41 11.90 21.16
N ASP A 100 30.30 11.21 21.44
CA ASP A 100 30.31 9.78 21.77
C ASP A 100 30.84 8.95 20.61
N LEU A 101 30.43 9.30 19.37
CA LEU A 101 30.95 8.65 18.18
C LEU A 101 32.46 8.89 18.05
N GLY A 102 32.92 10.12 18.31
CA GLY A 102 34.35 10.39 18.23
C GLY A 102 35.17 9.62 19.28
N SER A 103 34.65 9.54 20.51
CA SER A 103 35.22 8.72 21.58
C SER A 103 35.24 7.22 21.23
N LEU A 104 34.20 6.73 20.53
CA LEU A 104 34.10 5.34 20.08
C LEU A 104 35.12 5.01 18.97
N LEU A 105 35.32 5.92 18.03
CA LEU A 105 36.27 5.76 16.93
C LEU A 105 37.72 6.12 17.34
N GLY A 106 37.89 6.86 18.43
CA GLY A 106 39.18 7.40 18.88
C GLY A 106 39.64 8.63 18.10
N ASP A 107 38.83 9.22 17.24
CA ASP A 107 39.24 10.33 16.37
C ASP A 107 39.22 11.70 17.07
N GLU A 108 39.65 11.77 18.35
CA GLU A 108 39.98 13.04 18.99
C GLU A 108 41.24 13.62 18.31
N TYR A 109 41.01 14.50 17.33
CA TYR A 109 42.05 15.26 16.65
C TYR A 109 42.69 16.26 17.61
N GLN A 110 43.74 15.88 18.32
CA GLN A 110 44.66 16.86 18.88
C GLN A 110 45.53 17.39 17.73
N VAL A 111 45.28 18.64 17.32
CA VAL A 111 46.10 19.35 16.35
C VAL A 111 47.48 19.58 16.96
N VAL A 112 48.40 18.63 16.76
CA VAL A 112 49.81 18.82 17.09
C VAL A 112 50.42 19.63 15.94
N GLN A 113 50.71 20.91 16.20
CA GLN A 113 51.15 21.93 15.23
C GLN A 113 52.47 21.61 14.50
N THR A 114 53.14 20.51 14.80
CA THR A 114 54.53 20.26 14.36
C THR A 114 54.69 19.29 13.19
N ASP A 115 53.67 18.57 12.73
CA ASP A 115 53.76 17.75 11.50
C ASP A 115 52.38 17.47 10.86
N PRO A 116 52.09 17.91 9.62
CA PRO A 116 50.82 17.60 8.92
C PRO A 116 50.60 16.10 8.67
N ASN A 117 51.61 15.27 8.90
CA ASN A 117 51.52 13.82 8.78
C ASN A 117 51.10 13.09 10.08
N LEU A 118 51.04 13.77 11.23
CA LEU A 118 50.85 13.12 12.53
C LEU A 118 49.47 13.39 13.17
N VAL A 119 48.90 12.31 13.73
CA VAL A 119 47.84 12.23 14.75
C VAL A 119 46.37 12.28 14.28
N ALA A 120 45.78 11.08 14.17
CA ALA A 120 44.45 10.84 14.73
C ALA A 120 44.62 9.74 15.78
N ASN A 121 44.09 9.91 16.99
CA ASN A 121 44.14 8.89 18.05
C ASN A 121 43.19 7.70 17.79
N THR A 122 43.08 7.25 16.54
CA THR A 122 42.06 6.26 16.16
C THR A 122 42.26 4.94 16.89
N LYS A 123 41.16 4.35 17.35
CA LYS A 123 41.16 3.02 17.97
C LYS A 123 41.17 1.94 16.88
N GLU A 124 41.88 0.85 17.15
CA GLU A 124 41.78 -0.35 16.33
C GLU A 124 40.33 -0.84 16.24
N ASP A 125 39.94 -1.38 15.08
CA ASP A 125 38.64 -2.01 14.94
C ASP A 125 38.52 -3.21 15.88
N GLN A 126 37.32 -3.39 16.44
CA GLN A 126 36.98 -4.52 17.28
C GLN A 126 36.82 -5.79 16.42
N MET A 127 36.83 -6.97 17.05
CA MET A 127 36.71 -8.23 16.30
C MET A 127 35.37 -8.32 15.57
N CYS A 128 34.30 -7.89 16.24
CA CYS A 128 32.98 -7.78 15.67
C CYS A 128 32.26 -6.60 16.31
N ARG A 129 31.64 -5.75 15.49
CA ARG A 129 30.86 -4.60 15.93
C ARG A 129 29.46 -4.65 15.33
N PHE A 130 28.44 -4.63 16.18
CA PHE A 130 27.05 -4.45 15.78
C PHE A 130 26.62 -3.02 16.10
N MET A 131 26.05 -2.31 15.13
CA MET A 131 25.38 -1.03 15.35
C MET A 131 23.91 -1.12 14.94
N PHE A 132 23.02 -0.81 15.88
CA PHE A 132 21.58 -0.88 15.69
C PHE A 132 21.03 0.52 15.43
N LEU A 133 20.69 0.80 14.18
CA LEU A 133 20.08 2.05 13.76
C LEU A 133 18.58 1.95 14.04
N LYS A 134 18.19 2.37 15.25
CA LYS A 134 16.82 2.26 15.75
C LYS A 134 15.84 3.11 14.95
N THR A 135 14.63 2.59 14.82
CA THR A 135 13.46 3.36 14.39
C THR A 135 12.21 2.86 15.13
N ALA A 136 11.26 3.75 15.42
CA ALA A 136 9.97 3.35 15.99
C ALA A 136 9.06 2.60 14.98
N GLY A 137 9.42 2.61 13.69
CA GLY A 137 8.74 1.87 12.64
C GLY A 137 9.19 2.35 11.26
N SER A 138 8.86 1.60 10.21
CA SER A 138 9.23 1.94 8.82
C SER A 138 8.86 3.37 8.40
N THR A 139 7.76 3.93 8.92
CA THR A 139 7.33 5.30 8.59
C THR A 139 8.01 6.39 9.41
N MET A 140 8.71 6.03 10.49
CA MET A 140 9.29 6.97 11.45
C MET A 140 10.77 7.27 11.12
N PRO A 141 11.27 8.46 11.51
CA PRO A 141 12.69 8.78 11.39
C PRO A 141 13.57 7.73 12.09
N MET A 142 14.78 7.59 11.58
CA MET A 142 15.83 6.86 12.27
C MET A 142 16.36 7.70 13.43
N GLN A 143 16.64 7.07 14.57
CA GLN A 143 17.09 7.71 15.81
C GLN A 143 18.58 8.09 15.78
N LEU A 144 19.03 8.71 14.69
CA LEU A 144 20.34 9.31 14.55
C LEU A 144 20.30 10.54 13.65
N THR A 145 21.32 11.38 13.71
CA THR A 145 21.46 12.51 12.78
C THR A 145 22.11 12.07 11.47
N ALA A 146 21.85 12.83 10.40
CA ALA A 146 22.51 12.66 9.11
C ALA A 146 24.05 12.70 9.22
N LYS A 147 24.58 13.58 10.09
CA LYS A 147 26.01 13.77 10.30
C LYS A 147 26.66 12.52 10.90
N ILE A 148 26.04 11.96 11.96
CA ILE A 148 26.48 10.70 12.59
C ILE A 148 26.49 9.57 11.57
N LEU A 149 25.41 9.41 10.79
CA LEU A 149 25.34 8.36 9.76
C LEU A 149 26.48 8.52 8.75
N LYS A 150 26.64 9.70 8.15
CA LYS A 150 27.66 9.96 7.14
C LYS A 150 29.08 9.74 7.67
N ARG A 151 29.34 10.10 8.94
CA ARG A 151 30.61 9.86 9.61
C ARG A 151 30.89 8.37 9.79
N ILE A 152 29.90 7.58 10.23
CA ILE A 152 30.01 6.11 10.32
C ILE A 152 30.30 5.52 8.93
N LEU A 153 29.50 5.87 7.92
CA LEU A 153 29.64 5.33 6.57
C LEU A 153 30.99 5.69 5.93
N SER A 154 31.48 6.91 6.17
CA SER A 154 32.80 7.35 5.71
C SER A 154 33.93 6.67 6.46
N TYR A 155 33.86 6.54 7.79
CA TYR A 155 34.93 5.92 8.58
C TYR A 155 35.14 4.44 8.22
N TYR A 156 34.06 3.68 8.03
CA TYR A 156 34.16 2.27 7.63
C TYR A 156 34.23 2.06 6.12
N GLN A 157 34.20 3.14 5.32
CA GLN A 157 34.23 3.09 3.86
C GLN A 157 33.14 2.16 3.31
N VAL A 158 31.91 2.38 3.79
CA VAL A 158 30.71 1.62 3.45
C VAL A 158 30.28 1.93 2.02
N MET A 159 29.81 0.93 1.29
CA MET A 159 29.36 1.10 -0.09
C MET A 159 28.17 2.07 -0.20
N PRO A 160 28.13 2.96 -1.20
CA PRO A 160 27.07 3.95 -1.39
C PRO A 160 25.67 3.35 -1.50
N SER A 161 25.56 2.11 -1.99
CA SER A 161 24.27 1.43 -2.17
C SER A 161 23.51 1.18 -0.86
N VAL A 162 24.16 1.26 0.30
CA VAL A 162 23.48 1.22 1.61
C VAL A 162 22.44 2.34 1.75
N LEU A 163 22.65 3.48 1.09
CA LEU A 163 21.70 4.59 1.16
C LEU A 163 20.31 4.21 0.62
N ASP A 164 20.22 3.34 -0.40
CA ASP A 164 18.94 2.86 -0.90
C ASP A 164 18.14 2.13 0.21
N PHE A 165 18.83 1.50 1.16
CA PHE A 165 18.21 0.79 2.28
C PHE A 165 17.81 1.72 3.42
N VAL A 166 18.59 2.78 3.65
CA VAL A 166 18.26 3.85 4.59
C VAL A 166 16.99 4.58 4.16
N TYR A 167 16.78 4.77 2.86
CA TYR A 167 15.60 5.46 2.32
C TYR A 167 14.27 4.67 2.46
N MET A 168 14.32 3.42 2.94
CA MET A 168 13.10 2.69 3.30
C MET A 168 12.42 3.24 4.55
N TYR A 169 13.15 4.01 5.37
CA TYR A 169 12.66 4.61 6.60
C TYR A 169 12.26 6.06 6.38
N GLY A 170 11.41 6.59 7.25
CA GLY A 170 10.92 7.96 7.16
C GLY A 170 9.97 8.14 5.96
N SER A 171 8.66 8.13 6.23
CA SER A 171 7.66 8.40 5.20
C SER A 171 6.98 9.75 5.46
N PRO A 172 7.03 10.72 4.52
CA PRO A 172 6.40 12.03 4.71
C PRO A 172 4.87 11.95 4.89
N ASN A 173 4.24 10.91 4.32
CA ASN A 173 2.77 10.75 4.34
C ASN A 173 2.29 9.67 5.31
N GLY A 174 3.17 9.14 6.18
CA GLY A 174 2.85 8.02 7.08
C GLY A 174 2.42 6.71 6.38
N LYS A 175 2.64 6.55 5.07
CA LYS A 175 2.31 5.34 4.30
C LYS A 175 3.58 4.57 3.98
N ASP A 176 3.60 3.29 4.34
CA ASP A 176 4.72 2.39 4.10
C ASP A 176 4.75 1.90 2.63
N ARG A 177 4.99 2.81 1.69
CA ARG A 177 5.04 2.49 0.25
C ARG A 177 6.29 1.69 -0.13
N GLU A 178 7.33 1.77 0.68
CA GLU A 178 8.63 1.10 0.47
C GLU A 178 8.61 -0.37 0.91
N MET A 179 7.47 -0.92 1.37
CA MET A 179 7.32 -2.36 1.61
C MET A 179 7.58 -3.21 0.37
N ARG A 180 7.43 -2.63 -0.83
CA ARG A 180 7.71 -3.30 -2.11
C ARG A 180 9.20 -3.33 -2.44
N PHE A 181 10.00 -2.55 -1.73
CA PHE A 181 11.43 -2.51 -1.97
C PHE A 181 12.08 -3.81 -1.48
N SER A 182 12.84 -4.44 -2.36
CA SER A 182 13.73 -5.53 -2.03
C SER A 182 14.97 -5.42 -2.87
N ARG A 183 16.14 -5.47 -2.23
CA ARG A 183 17.42 -5.48 -2.93
C ARG A 183 18.44 -6.32 -2.19
N PHE A 184 19.34 -6.89 -2.97
CA PHE A 184 20.56 -7.50 -2.53
C PHE A 184 21.72 -6.81 -3.26
N ARG A 185 22.67 -6.27 -2.50
CA ARG A 185 23.84 -5.57 -3.02
C ARG A 185 25.07 -6.18 -2.40
N THR A 186 26.06 -6.45 -3.23
CA THR A 186 27.35 -6.95 -2.80
C THR A 186 28.45 -6.12 -3.42
N GLU A 187 29.55 -6.03 -2.69
CA GLU A 187 30.78 -5.49 -3.18
C GLU A 187 31.93 -6.33 -2.63
N MET A 188 32.85 -6.72 -3.50
CA MET A 188 33.93 -7.60 -3.15
C MET A 188 35.24 -6.99 -3.64
N SER A 189 36.22 -6.91 -2.75
CA SER A 189 37.59 -6.50 -3.04
C SER A 189 38.48 -7.54 -2.38
N LEU A 190 38.78 -8.62 -3.09
CA LEU A 190 39.72 -9.65 -2.64
C LEU A 190 41.08 -9.52 -3.35
N ASP A 191 41.09 -8.85 -4.50
CA ASP A 191 42.30 -8.37 -5.14
C ASP A 191 42.77 -7.08 -4.44
N ASN A 192 44.09 -6.94 -4.29
CA ASN A 192 44.70 -5.86 -3.52
C ASN A 192 44.74 -4.54 -4.32
N THR A 193 43.59 -4.13 -4.83
CA THR A 193 43.48 -3.10 -5.87
C THR A 193 43.62 -1.68 -5.33
N TYR A 194 43.46 -1.48 -4.02
CA TYR A 194 43.50 -0.17 -3.37
C TYR A 194 44.37 -0.19 -2.11
N VAL A 195 45.65 0.14 -2.27
CA VAL A 195 46.62 0.27 -1.18
C VAL A 195 46.14 1.24 -0.09
N ASP A 196 45.39 2.29 -0.46
CA ASP A 196 44.84 3.27 0.49
C ASP A 196 43.70 2.72 1.40
N LEU A 197 43.21 1.50 1.14
CA LEU A 197 42.27 0.79 2.01
C LEU A 197 42.96 -0.23 2.94
N GLU A 198 44.26 -0.47 2.75
CA GLU A 198 45.08 -1.26 3.66
C GLU A 198 45.45 -0.40 4.86
N LEU A 199 44.76 -0.64 5.98
CA LEU A 199 44.91 0.13 7.21
C LEU A 199 45.24 -0.84 8.33
N ASP A 200 46.47 -1.37 8.31
CA ASP A 200 46.95 -2.33 9.32
C ASP A 200 46.80 -1.79 10.74
N ALA A 201 47.01 -0.49 10.93
CA ALA A 201 46.86 0.16 12.21
C ALA A 201 45.39 0.21 12.73
N LEU A 202 44.41 0.02 11.85
CA LEU A 202 43.00 -0.15 12.21
C LEU A 202 42.55 -1.62 12.16
N LYS A 203 43.47 -2.57 11.93
CA LYS A 203 43.17 -3.98 11.64
C LYS A 203 42.29 -4.17 10.39
N ARG A 204 42.61 -3.46 9.31
CA ARG A 204 41.98 -3.64 8.00
C ARG A 204 43.03 -4.01 6.96
N SER A 205 42.85 -5.13 6.30
CA SER A 205 43.74 -5.61 5.24
C SER A 205 43.42 -5.02 3.87
N GLY A 206 42.33 -4.27 3.73
CA GLY A 206 41.80 -3.84 2.44
C GLY A 206 41.06 -4.95 1.68
N LYS A 207 41.34 -6.23 1.98
CA LYS A 207 40.65 -7.39 1.41
C LYS A 207 39.39 -7.70 2.19
N ARG A 208 38.25 -7.37 1.60
CA ARG A 208 36.95 -7.49 2.26
C ARG A 208 35.82 -7.68 1.28
N TYR A 209 34.73 -8.23 1.78
CA TYR A 209 33.44 -8.14 1.11
C TYR A 209 32.45 -7.34 1.94
N GLN A 210 31.50 -6.72 1.26
CA GLN A 210 30.37 -6.00 1.82
C GLN A 210 29.09 -6.57 1.22
N LEU A 211 28.07 -6.71 2.06
CA LEU A 211 26.73 -7.13 1.70
C LEU A 211 25.74 -6.10 2.25
N CYS A 212 24.68 -5.85 1.51
CA CYS A 212 23.52 -5.15 2.04
C CYS A 212 22.25 -5.72 1.43
N TYR A 213 21.31 -6.08 2.31
CA TYR A 213 20.02 -6.62 1.92
C TYR A 213 18.96 -6.24 2.95
N ASN A 214 17.70 -6.42 2.59
CA ASN A 214 16.58 -6.27 3.53
C ASN A 214 15.76 -7.54 3.62
N LEU A 215 15.30 -7.85 4.82
CA LEU A 215 14.35 -8.92 5.08
C LEU A 215 13.12 -8.34 5.77
N LYS A 216 12.00 -9.03 5.58
CA LYS A 216 10.70 -8.68 6.13
C LYS A 216 10.28 -9.74 7.13
N THR A 217 9.64 -9.32 8.20
CA THR A 217 9.00 -10.20 9.17
C THR A 217 7.56 -9.76 9.37
N ILE A 218 6.78 -10.54 10.09
CA ILE A 218 5.42 -10.16 10.46
C ILE A 218 5.23 -10.25 11.96
N VAL A 219 4.56 -9.24 12.52
CA VAL A 219 4.34 -9.13 13.97
C VAL A 219 2.87 -8.86 14.24
N LEU A 220 2.32 -9.58 15.22
CA LEU A 220 0.97 -9.31 15.72
C LEU A 220 0.96 -8.00 16.52
N LYS A 221 0.17 -7.03 16.10
CA LYS A 221 -0.11 -5.81 16.87
C LYS A 221 -1.03 -6.22 18.03
N GLU A 222 -0.66 -5.84 19.25
CA GLU A 222 -1.29 -6.15 20.55
C GLU A 222 -2.67 -6.83 20.50
N ARG A 223 -2.77 -7.97 21.19
CA ARG A 223 -3.97 -8.80 21.36
C ARG A 223 -5.04 -8.03 22.14
N ASN A 224 -5.84 -7.21 21.47
CA ASN A 224 -7.06 -6.67 22.09
C ASN A 224 -8.03 -7.85 22.32
N GLU A 225 -8.17 -8.27 23.58
CA GLU A 225 -9.00 -9.40 23.99
C GLU A 225 -10.48 -9.21 23.60
N GLU A 226 -10.93 -7.96 23.45
CA GLU A 226 -12.31 -7.63 23.03
C GLU A 226 -12.59 -7.85 21.53
N LYS A 227 -11.57 -8.06 20.69
CA LYS A 227 -11.72 -8.33 19.25
C LYS A 227 -10.89 -9.54 18.82
N VAL A 228 -11.21 -10.71 19.37
CA VAL A 228 -10.61 -12.01 19.00
C VAL A 228 -10.65 -12.27 17.48
N ILE A 229 -11.61 -11.68 16.76
CA ILE A 229 -11.85 -11.92 15.33
C ILE A 229 -10.91 -11.11 14.41
N ASN A 230 -10.18 -10.09 14.91
CA ASN A 230 -9.39 -9.21 14.04
C ASN A 230 -7.96 -9.04 14.58
N LYS A 231 -7.18 -10.13 14.54
CA LYS A 231 -5.73 -10.10 14.78
C LYS A 231 -5.09 -9.14 13.76
N GLU A 232 -4.65 -7.97 14.21
CA GLU A 232 -3.98 -7.00 13.34
C GLU A 232 -2.51 -7.40 13.15
N TRP A 233 -2.22 -8.17 12.12
CA TRP A 233 -0.85 -8.45 11.70
C TRP A 233 -0.24 -7.27 10.96
N LYS A 234 1.02 -6.94 11.26
CA LYS A 234 1.76 -5.88 10.60
C LYS A 234 3.12 -6.38 10.13
N ILE A 235 3.35 -6.25 8.83
CA ILE A 235 4.65 -6.54 8.22
C ILE A 235 5.64 -5.46 8.68
N ARG A 236 6.84 -5.90 9.04
CA ARG A 236 7.98 -5.06 9.42
C ARG A 236 9.16 -5.39 8.51
N GLN A 237 10.07 -4.44 8.35
CA GLN A 237 11.27 -4.64 7.55
C GLN A 237 12.52 -4.12 8.26
N ALA A 238 13.60 -4.86 8.11
CA ALA A 238 14.93 -4.49 8.58
C ALA A 238 15.90 -4.62 7.42
N PHE A 239 16.88 -3.71 7.36
CA PHE A 239 18.04 -3.90 6.49
C PHE A 239 19.25 -4.33 7.30
N PHE A 240 20.12 -5.08 6.64
CA PHE A 240 21.33 -5.65 7.18
C PHE A 240 22.44 -5.28 6.24
N TYR A 241 23.41 -4.51 6.74
CA TYR A 241 24.70 -4.35 6.11
C TYR A 241 25.72 -5.16 6.88
N HIS A 242 26.53 -5.92 6.16
CA HIS A 242 27.61 -6.72 6.70
C HIS A 242 28.89 -6.43 5.94
N GLN A 243 29.98 -6.23 6.67
CA GLN A 243 31.32 -6.17 6.11
C GLN A 243 32.23 -7.13 6.86
N PHE A 244 33.04 -7.87 6.12
CA PHE A 244 33.99 -8.83 6.67
C PHE A 244 35.36 -8.67 6.01
N ASP A 245 36.40 -8.53 6.82
CA ASP A 245 37.80 -8.52 6.37
C ASP A 245 38.35 -9.95 6.34
N VAL A 246 38.77 -10.41 5.16
CA VAL A 246 39.13 -11.83 4.98
C VAL A 246 40.50 -12.20 5.54
N GLU A 247 41.35 -11.24 5.87
CA GLU A 247 42.65 -11.53 6.48
C GLU A 247 42.66 -11.24 7.97
N LYS A 248 42.10 -10.10 8.39
CA LYS A 248 42.08 -9.67 9.80
C LYS A 248 40.88 -10.24 10.57
N ALA A 249 39.91 -10.85 9.87
CA ALA A 249 38.71 -11.46 10.44
C ALA A 249 37.84 -10.50 11.26
N THR A 250 37.91 -9.20 10.96
CA THR A 250 37.10 -8.14 11.57
C THR A 250 35.74 -8.05 10.89
N GLN A 251 34.70 -7.79 11.68
CA GLN A 251 33.31 -7.75 11.21
C GLN A 251 32.61 -6.48 11.63
N LEU A 252 31.81 -5.92 10.73
CA LEU A 252 30.92 -4.80 11.00
C LEU A 252 29.52 -5.12 10.52
N TRP A 253 28.55 -4.91 11.41
CA TRP A 253 27.13 -5.02 11.12
C TRP A 253 26.44 -3.68 11.36
N LEU A 254 25.79 -3.14 10.34
CA LEU A 254 24.86 -2.02 10.49
C LEU A 254 23.45 -2.53 10.23
N ILE A 255 22.55 -2.34 11.19
CA ILE A 255 21.22 -2.95 11.15
C ILE A 255 20.18 -1.85 11.30
N GLY A 256 19.28 -1.71 10.32
CA GLY A 256 18.08 -0.91 10.49
C GLY A 256 17.06 -1.66 11.32
N ASP A 257 16.94 -1.31 12.60
CA ASP A 257 16.24 -2.13 13.58
C ASP A 257 14.89 -1.49 13.98
N PRO A 258 13.76 -1.95 13.40
CA PRO A 258 12.45 -1.47 13.78
C PRO A 258 12.10 -1.96 15.19
N LEU A 259 11.79 -1.03 16.09
CA LEU A 259 11.38 -1.29 17.47
C LEU A 259 12.38 -2.13 18.29
N SER A 260 13.66 -2.13 17.91
CA SER A 260 14.69 -2.96 18.54
C SER A 260 14.41 -4.48 18.48
N ALA A 261 13.53 -4.91 17.57
CA ALA A 261 13.11 -6.31 17.47
C ALA A 261 14.26 -7.22 17.07
N VAL A 262 15.09 -6.78 16.11
CA VAL A 262 16.25 -7.56 15.66
C VAL A 262 17.28 -7.62 16.78
N ARG A 263 17.57 -6.51 17.46
CA ARG A 263 18.50 -6.50 18.60
C ARG A 263 18.10 -7.50 19.68
N SER A 264 16.83 -7.56 20.06
CA SER A 264 16.35 -8.55 21.04
C SER A 264 16.62 -9.98 20.55
N TRP A 265 16.32 -10.24 19.27
CA TRP A 265 16.55 -11.54 18.65
C TRP A 265 18.04 -11.96 18.64
N VAL A 266 18.95 -11.04 18.29
CA VAL A 266 20.40 -11.29 18.32
C VAL A 266 20.88 -11.50 19.76
N THR A 267 20.33 -10.77 20.73
CA THR A 267 20.66 -10.97 22.15
C THR A 267 20.30 -12.38 22.60
N GLU A 268 19.13 -12.86 22.23
CA GLU A 268 18.65 -14.18 22.63
C GLU A 268 19.45 -15.31 21.96
N HIS A 269 19.72 -15.21 20.66
CA HIS A 269 20.27 -16.32 19.89
C HIS A 269 21.80 -16.33 19.80
N ILE A 270 22.45 -15.16 19.84
CA ILE A 270 23.91 -15.06 19.74
C ILE A 270 24.55 -14.88 21.13
N HIS A 271 23.97 -14.03 22.00
CA HIS A 271 24.58 -13.74 23.31
C HIS A 271 24.29 -14.77 24.40
N ALA A 272 23.12 -15.44 24.39
CA ALA A 272 22.80 -16.45 25.42
C ALA A 272 23.68 -17.71 25.31
N GLN A 273 24.35 -17.90 24.16
CA GLN A 273 25.21 -19.04 23.87
C GLN A 273 26.69 -18.62 23.83
N THR A 274 27.40 -18.79 24.96
CA THR A 274 28.84 -19.16 25.06
C THR A 274 29.96 -18.07 25.00
N ASN A 275 31.19 -18.56 25.23
CA ASN A 275 32.48 -17.88 25.35
C ASN A 275 32.97 -17.28 23.99
N HIS A 276 32.80 -15.98 23.81
CA HIS A 276 33.08 -15.29 22.54
C HIS A 276 34.55 -15.34 22.10
N GLN A 277 35.52 -15.65 22.98
CA GLN A 277 36.93 -15.85 22.56
C GLN A 277 37.05 -16.96 21.52
N THR A 278 36.30 -18.04 21.68
CA THR A 278 36.33 -19.18 20.76
C THR A 278 35.61 -18.91 19.44
N ARG A 279 34.65 -17.97 19.43
CA ARG A 279 33.79 -17.64 18.28
C ARG A 279 34.36 -16.57 17.36
N PHE A 280 35.28 -15.74 17.86
CA PHE A 280 35.91 -14.68 17.08
C PHE A 280 37.44 -14.78 17.04
N GLY A 281 38.05 -15.66 17.83
CA GLY A 281 39.51 -15.73 18.01
C GLY A 281 40.34 -16.06 16.77
N ASN A 282 39.74 -16.59 15.71
CA ASN A 282 40.42 -16.89 14.45
C ASN A 282 39.49 -16.69 13.24
N PHE A 283 40.05 -16.69 12.04
CA PHE A 283 39.33 -16.50 10.78
C PHE A 283 38.13 -17.44 10.64
N VAL A 284 38.32 -18.76 10.83
CA VAL A 284 37.27 -19.76 10.60
C VAL A 284 36.11 -19.55 11.57
N ALA A 285 36.40 -19.28 12.85
CA ALA A 285 35.40 -19.01 13.87
C ALA A 285 34.62 -17.72 13.58
N SER A 286 35.33 -16.65 13.24
CA SER A 286 34.71 -15.38 12.82
C SER A 286 33.82 -15.58 11.60
N PHE A 287 34.32 -16.25 10.56
CA PHE A 287 33.58 -16.53 9.34
C PHE A 287 32.32 -17.36 9.64
N TRP A 288 32.44 -18.41 10.45
CA TRP A 288 31.31 -19.21 10.93
C TRP A 288 30.26 -18.34 11.65
N THR A 289 30.69 -17.50 12.59
CA THR A 289 29.78 -16.58 13.31
C THR A 289 29.06 -15.63 12.35
N SER A 290 29.72 -15.18 11.28
CA SER A 290 29.06 -14.32 10.29
C SER A 290 27.91 -15.06 9.56
N LEU A 291 28.12 -16.32 9.19
CA LEU A 291 27.10 -17.18 8.57
C LEU A 291 25.96 -17.48 9.55
N GLU A 292 26.29 -17.74 10.81
CA GLU A 292 25.30 -17.99 11.87
C GLU A 292 24.46 -16.74 12.19
N THR A 293 25.07 -15.56 12.11
CA THR A 293 24.38 -14.28 12.24
C THR A 293 23.41 -14.07 11.08
N HIS A 294 23.81 -14.39 9.85
CA HIS A 294 22.90 -14.40 8.71
C HIS A 294 21.73 -15.37 8.90
N LEU A 295 21.96 -16.60 9.38
CA LEU A 295 20.89 -17.57 9.69
C LEU A 295 19.94 -17.04 10.77
N THR A 296 20.47 -16.33 11.77
CA THR A 296 19.67 -15.70 12.82
C THR A 296 18.70 -14.67 12.24
N TYR A 297 19.14 -13.89 11.25
CA TYR A 297 18.26 -12.95 10.54
C TYR A 297 17.27 -13.63 9.60
N ILE A 298 17.67 -14.74 8.96
CA ILE A 298 16.75 -15.56 8.16
C ILE A 298 15.62 -16.09 9.06
N ARG A 299 15.96 -16.63 10.23
CA ARG A 299 14.97 -17.12 11.21
C ARG A 299 14.00 -16.03 11.66
N TRP A 300 14.54 -14.86 12.00
CA TRP A 300 13.71 -13.70 12.34
C TRP A 300 12.76 -13.30 11.19
N ALA A 301 13.21 -13.41 9.94
CA ALA A 301 12.43 -13.09 8.75
C ALA A 301 11.42 -14.19 8.35
N THR A 302 11.61 -15.43 8.79
CA THR A 302 10.70 -16.56 8.53
C THR A 302 9.67 -16.74 9.64
N ASP A 303 9.83 -16.06 10.77
CA ASP A 303 8.99 -16.22 11.94
C ASP A 303 7.56 -15.73 11.71
N GLU A 304 6.59 -16.34 12.41
CA GLU A 304 5.16 -15.98 12.47
C GLU A 304 4.34 -15.99 11.15
N TRP A 305 4.96 -16.13 9.97
CA TRP A 305 4.24 -16.11 8.67
C TRP A 305 3.18 -17.20 8.55
N ARG A 306 3.44 -18.38 9.13
CA ARG A 306 2.48 -19.49 9.14
C ARG A 306 1.16 -19.07 9.80
N TRP A 307 1.23 -18.44 10.96
CA TRP A 307 0.07 -18.03 11.76
C TRP A 307 -0.69 -16.86 11.12
N HIS A 308 0.03 -15.97 10.44
CA HIS A 308 -0.60 -14.91 9.66
C HIS A 308 -1.38 -15.47 8.46
N VAL A 309 -0.79 -16.38 7.68
CA VAL A 309 -1.47 -17.01 6.54
C VAL A 309 -2.71 -17.77 7.01
N GLU A 310 -2.60 -18.54 8.09
CA GLU A 310 -3.75 -19.22 8.72
C GLU A 310 -4.83 -18.22 9.18
N SER A 311 -4.44 -17.10 9.79
CA SER A 311 -5.38 -16.04 10.16
C SER A 311 -6.10 -15.43 8.95
N LEU A 312 -5.44 -15.31 7.79
CA LEU A 312 -6.08 -14.85 6.56
C LEU A 312 -7.02 -15.90 5.99
N GLU A 313 -6.64 -17.19 6.04
CA GLU A 313 -7.50 -18.31 5.64
C GLU A 313 -8.81 -18.31 6.43
N GLU A 314 -8.75 -18.25 7.77
CA GLU A 314 -9.93 -18.21 8.64
C GLU A 314 -10.84 -17.00 8.36
N ILE A 315 -10.25 -15.83 8.11
CA ILE A 315 -11.02 -14.61 7.83
C ILE A 315 -11.72 -14.73 6.47
N ILE A 316 -11.03 -15.25 5.45
CA ILE A 316 -11.60 -15.41 4.12
C ILE A 316 -12.71 -16.47 4.11
N GLU A 317 -12.52 -17.58 4.81
CA GLU A 317 -13.56 -18.59 5.01
C GLU A 317 -14.82 -17.97 5.60
N LYS A 318 -14.72 -17.35 6.79
CA LYS A 318 -15.85 -16.69 7.46
C LYS A 318 -16.55 -15.62 6.60
N LEU A 319 -15.79 -14.86 5.81
CA LEU A 319 -16.35 -13.82 4.94
C LEU A 319 -17.13 -14.39 3.75
N THR A 320 -16.91 -15.64 3.40
CA THR A 320 -17.46 -16.26 2.20
C THR A 320 -18.27 -17.53 2.48
N ASP A 321 -18.40 -17.94 3.74
CA ASP A 321 -19.25 -19.06 4.15
C ASP A 321 -20.69 -18.91 3.67
N ASP A 322 -21.29 -17.73 3.89
CA ASP A 322 -22.66 -17.42 3.45
C ASP A 322 -22.83 -17.49 1.92
N LEU A 323 -21.74 -17.33 1.15
CA LEU A 323 -21.77 -17.44 -0.32
C LEU A 323 -21.81 -18.90 -0.78
N MET A 324 -21.26 -19.81 0.04
CA MET A 324 -21.17 -21.23 -0.29
C MET A 324 -22.42 -22.01 0.18
N ASP A 325 -23.30 -21.42 0.99
CA ASP A 325 -24.55 -22.03 1.44
C ASP A 325 -25.60 -22.04 0.31
N PRO A 326 -26.08 -23.21 -0.16
CA PRO A 326 -27.15 -23.34 -1.16
C PRO A 326 -28.47 -22.64 -0.81
N ASP A 327 -28.75 -22.44 0.48
CA ASP A 327 -29.93 -21.73 0.96
C ASP A 327 -29.65 -20.24 1.25
N GLY A 328 -28.36 -19.86 1.34
CA GLY A 328 -27.90 -18.49 1.56
C GLY A 328 -28.24 -17.54 0.41
N TRP A 329 -28.32 -18.08 -0.82
CA TRP A 329 -28.68 -17.35 -2.06
C TRP A 329 -30.05 -16.66 -2.02
N VAL A 330 -30.96 -17.14 -1.18
CA VAL A 330 -32.34 -16.61 -1.09
C VAL A 330 -32.52 -15.67 0.11
N LYS A 331 -31.67 -15.77 1.14
CA LYS A 331 -31.86 -15.03 2.41
C LYS A 331 -30.98 -13.80 2.57
N THR A 332 -29.82 -13.74 1.92
CA THR A 332 -28.84 -12.69 2.21
C THR A 332 -28.88 -11.60 1.14
N GLU A 333 -29.40 -10.42 1.48
CA GLU A 333 -29.19 -9.21 0.65
C GLU A 333 -27.72 -8.80 0.74
N TRP A 334 -26.92 -9.32 -0.19
CA TRP A 334 -25.52 -8.92 -0.30
C TRP A 334 -25.42 -7.43 -0.61
N ARG A 335 -24.65 -6.71 0.21
CA ARG A 335 -24.38 -5.28 0.02
C ARG A 335 -23.09 -5.11 -0.77
N SER A 336 -23.00 -4.06 -1.57
CA SER A 336 -21.78 -3.67 -2.29
C SER A 336 -20.55 -3.50 -1.38
N GLY A 337 -20.76 -3.21 -0.08
CA GLY A 337 -19.68 -3.15 0.92
C GLY A 337 -18.92 -4.46 1.14
N ALA A 338 -19.54 -5.63 0.90
CA ALA A 338 -18.87 -6.92 1.01
C ALA A 338 -17.73 -7.06 0.00
N ILE A 339 -17.91 -6.56 -1.23
CA ILE A 339 -16.86 -6.54 -2.26
C ILE A 339 -15.65 -5.73 -1.78
N VAL A 340 -15.88 -4.59 -1.11
CA VAL A 340 -14.79 -3.74 -0.61
C VAL A 340 -13.97 -4.47 0.46
N ILE A 341 -14.63 -5.17 1.37
CA ILE A 341 -13.96 -5.96 2.42
C ILE A 341 -13.15 -7.11 1.81
N ILE A 342 -13.73 -7.83 0.85
CA ILE A 342 -13.03 -8.91 0.13
C ILE A 342 -11.83 -8.35 -0.63
N GLN A 343 -11.97 -7.20 -1.29
CA GLN A 343 -10.86 -6.53 -1.99
C GLN A 343 -9.75 -6.12 -1.02
N GLU A 344 -10.09 -5.58 0.16
CA GLU A 344 -9.09 -5.23 1.18
C GLU A 344 -8.31 -6.47 1.66
N ARG A 345 -8.98 -7.62 1.79
CA ARG A 345 -8.34 -8.89 2.16
C ARG A 345 -7.46 -9.44 1.04
N GLU A 346 -7.91 -9.31 -0.20
CA GLU A 346 -7.11 -9.66 -1.38
C GLU A 346 -5.83 -8.82 -1.46
N ASP A 347 -5.93 -7.51 -1.23
CA ASP A 347 -4.78 -6.60 -1.23
C ASP A 347 -3.77 -6.97 -0.13
N LYS A 348 -4.25 -7.29 1.08
CA LYS A 348 -3.40 -7.78 2.19
C LYS A 348 -2.69 -9.10 1.86
N LEU A 349 -3.36 -10.00 1.16
CA LEU A 349 -2.78 -11.28 0.74
C LEU A 349 -1.72 -11.07 -0.35
N ARG A 350 -1.95 -10.13 -1.29
CA ARG A 350 -0.93 -9.73 -2.28
C ARG A 350 0.29 -9.11 -1.58
N GLU A 351 0.11 -8.24 -0.60
CA GLU A 351 1.21 -7.68 0.19
C GLU A 351 2.02 -8.78 0.91
N THR A 352 1.34 -9.77 1.48
CA THR A 352 1.95 -10.94 2.13
C THR A 352 2.79 -11.75 1.13
N LEU A 353 2.25 -12.05 -0.05
CA LEU A 353 2.96 -12.74 -1.12
C LEU A 353 4.22 -11.99 -1.56
N MET A 354 4.09 -10.67 -1.77
CA MET A 354 5.23 -9.84 -2.17
C MET A 354 6.35 -9.87 -1.11
N ALA A 355 6.00 -9.83 0.18
CA ALA A 355 6.97 -9.89 1.26
C ALA A 355 7.69 -11.25 1.33
N LEU A 356 6.94 -12.35 1.25
CA LEU A 356 7.49 -13.71 1.27
C LEU A 356 8.38 -13.98 0.04
N GLN A 357 7.93 -13.63 -1.16
CA GLN A 357 8.71 -13.77 -2.40
C GLN A 357 10.01 -12.96 -2.34
N SER A 358 9.94 -11.74 -1.79
CA SER A 358 11.12 -10.91 -1.54
C SER A 358 12.10 -11.61 -0.60
N ASN A 359 11.65 -12.16 0.51
CA ASN A 359 12.54 -12.89 1.43
C ASN A 359 13.17 -14.12 0.75
N ALA A 360 12.39 -14.89 -0.01
CA ALA A 360 12.88 -16.06 -0.75
C ALA A 360 14.00 -15.70 -1.74
N ASP A 361 13.84 -14.62 -2.52
CA ASP A 361 14.88 -14.13 -3.44
C ASP A 361 16.16 -13.71 -2.68
N ILE A 362 16.02 -13.00 -1.56
CA ILE A 362 17.18 -12.57 -0.76
C ILE A 362 17.92 -13.75 -0.14
N ILE A 363 17.22 -14.73 0.42
CA ILE A 363 17.83 -15.95 1.00
C ILE A 363 18.57 -16.73 -0.09
N THR A 364 17.97 -16.88 -1.27
CA THR A 364 18.59 -17.53 -2.43
C THR A 364 19.87 -16.83 -2.86
N ARG A 365 19.84 -15.49 -2.99
CA ARG A 365 21.01 -14.68 -3.36
C ARG A 365 22.12 -14.74 -2.32
N LEU A 366 21.77 -14.75 -1.03
CA LEU A 366 22.74 -14.85 0.05
C LEU A 366 23.46 -16.21 0.02
N GLY A 367 22.72 -17.30 -0.19
CA GLY A 367 23.28 -18.64 -0.37
C GLY A 367 24.13 -18.78 -1.64
N HIS A 368 23.75 -18.11 -2.73
CA HIS A 368 24.56 -18.06 -3.96
C HIS A 368 25.88 -17.31 -3.73
N PHE A 369 25.81 -16.11 -3.16
CA PHE A 369 26.97 -15.28 -2.88
C PHE A 369 28.04 -16.02 -2.08
N TYR A 370 27.66 -16.70 -1.00
CA TYR A 370 28.64 -17.40 -0.17
C TYR A 370 29.26 -18.62 -0.86
N ARG A 371 28.52 -19.29 -1.75
CA ARG A 371 29.07 -20.37 -2.59
C ARG A 371 30.11 -19.83 -3.57
N GLU A 372 29.79 -18.75 -4.28
CA GLU A 372 30.73 -18.09 -5.20
C GLU A 372 31.95 -17.52 -4.46
N LEU A 373 31.75 -16.93 -3.28
CA LEU A 373 32.82 -16.30 -2.48
C LEU A 373 33.96 -17.29 -2.15
N VAL A 374 33.63 -18.52 -1.77
CA VAL A 374 34.65 -19.53 -1.41
C VAL A 374 35.27 -20.20 -2.64
N GLU A 375 34.62 -20.11 -3.80
CA GLU A 375 35.11 -20.57 -5.09
C GLU A 375 36.01 -19.55 -5.78
N ASP A 376 35.89 -18.26 -5.47
CA ASP A 376 36.73 -17.19 -6.00
C ASP A 376 38.22 -17.49 -5.79
N CYS A 377 39.02 -17.34 -6.84
CA CYS A 377 40.44 -17.70 -6.84
C CYS A 377 41.26 -16.91 -5.80
N ASN A 378 40.86 -15.67 -5.51
CA ASN A 378 41.51 -14.76 -4.56
C ASN A 378 41.07 -14.98 -3.11
N PHE A 379 40.11 -15.89 -2.85
CA PHE A 379 39.76 -16.27 -1.49
C PHE A 379 40.94 -16.96 -0.78
N PRO A 380 41.18 -16.70 0.53
CA PRO A 380 42.30 -17.28 1.27
C PRO A 380 42.40 -18.81 1.17
N SER A 381 43.43 -19.30 0.47
CA SER A 381 43.61 -20.74 0.21
C SER A 381 43.78 -21.56 1.49
N ALA A 382 44.40 -20.99 2.52
CA ALA A 382 44.60 -21.62 3.83
C ALA A 382 43.30 -22.03 4.54
N HIS A 383 42.20 -21.33 4.26
CA HIS A 383 40.92 -21.55 4.93
C HIS A 383 39.82 -22.07 3.99
N ARG A 384 40.09 -22.17 2.68
CA ARG A 384 39.08 -22.51 1.65
C ARG A 384 38.32 -23.80 1.96
N VAL A 385 39.00 -24.89 2.29
CA VAL A 385 38.35 -26.20 2.52
C VAL A 385 37.38 -26.15 3.71
N GLU A 386 37.80 -25.55 4.81
CA GLU A 386 36.95 -25.43 6.00
C GLU A 386 35.80 -24.44 5.75
N SER A 387 36.08 -23.29 5.12
CA SER A 387 35.06 -22.33 4.72
C SER A 387 34.01 -22.94 3.78
N GLN A 388 34.40 -23.78 2.82
CA GLN A 388 33.47 -24.52 1.96
C GLN A 388 32.55 -25.44 2.75
N ARG A 389 33.08 -26.14 3.78
CA ARG A 389 32.26 -26.98 4.66
C ARG A 389 31.25 -26.15 5.46
N LEU A 390 31.67 -25.00 5.98
CA LEU A 390 30.80 -24.07 6.71
C LEU A 390 29.72 -23.47 5.81
N VAL A 391 30.08 -23.06 4.59
CA VAL A 391 29.12 -22.55 3.59
C VAL A 391 28.14 -23.64 3.20
N LYS A 392 28.57 -24.89 2.99
CA LYS A 392 27.66 -25.99 2.68
C LYS A 392 26.63 -26.21 3.80
N LYS A 393 27.06 -26.14 5.07
CA LYS A 393 26.17 -26.23 6.23
C LYS A 393 25.18 -25.05 6.27
N PHE A 394 25.68 -23.83 6.06
CA PHE A 394 24.87 -22.62 6.00
C PHE A 394 23.83 -22.68 4.87
N SER A 395 24.22 -23.10 3.67
CA SER A 395 23.32 -23.26 2.52
C SER A 395 22.22 -24.28 2.82
N GLY A 396 22.55 -25.45 3.37
CA GLY A 396 21.55 -26.45 3.73
C GLY A 396 20.53 -25.93 4.75
N GLN A 397 20.97 -25.19 5.77
CA GLN A 397 20.07 -24.58 6.76
C GLN A 397 19.25 -23.42 6.18
N SER A 398 19.81 -22.65 5.26
CA SER A 398 19.10 -21.57 4.58
C SER A 398 18.05 -22.11 3.60
N GLU A 399 18.34 -23.22 2.93
CA GLU A 399 17.43 -23.92 2.02
C GLU A 399 16.22 -24.53 2.76
N GLU A 400 16.41 -25.03 3.98
CA GLU A 400 15.30 -25.49 4.83
C GLU A 400 14.31 -24.35 5.12
N HIS A 401 14.82 -23.19 5.55
CA HIS A 401 13.99 -22.00 5.78
C HIS A 401 13.39 -21.43 4.49
N LEU A 402 14.08 -21.54 3.36
CA LEU A 402 13.56 -21.16 2.04
C LEU A 402 12.36 -22.04 1.66
N HIS A 403 12.48 -23.35 1.87
CA HIS A 403 11.39 -24.30 1.60
C HIS A 403 10.14 -24.00 2.42
N ASP A 404 10.30 -23.63 3.70
CA ASP A 404 9.18 -23.20 4.55
C ASP A 404 8.48 -21.96 4.00
N ILE A 405 9.25 -20.95 3.57
CA ILE A 405 8.72 -19.73 2.93
C ILE A 405 7.98 -20.08 1.62
N GLU A 406 8.55 -20.93 0.77
CA GLU A 406 7.93 -21.37 -0.48
C GLU A 406 6.61 -22.11 -0.23
N GLY A 407 6.53 -22.89 0.84
CA GLY A 407 5.28 -23.48 1.32
C GLY A 407 4.23 -22.43 1.67
N GLN A 408 4.61 -21.36 2.40
CA GLN A 408 3.69 -20.26 2.71
C GLN A 408 3.30 -19.45 1.46
N ILE A 409 4.21 -19.25 0.50
CA ILE A 409 3.91 -18.61 -0.79
C ILE A 409 2.85 -19.42 -1.53
N SER A 410 3.02 -20.74 -1.61
CA SER A 410 2.08 -21.63 -2.31
C SER A 410 0.69 -21.60 -1.68
N ARG A 411 0.62 -21.65 -0.34
CA ARG A 411 -0.64 -21.49 0.42
C ARG A 411 -1.32 -20.15 0.13
N ALA A 412 -0.57 -19.05 0.23
CA ALA A 412 -1.11 -17.72 -0.01
C ALA A 412 -1.54 -17.50 -1.47
N GLN A 413 -0.87 -18.13 -2.45
CA GLN A 413 -1.30 -18.11 -3.85
C GLN A 413 -2.62 -18.87 -4.05
N GLY A 414 -2.76 -20.06 -3.46
CA GLY A 414 -4.01 -20.82 -3.51
C GLY A 414 -5.18 -20.03 -2.90
N LEU A 415 -4.93 -19.38 -1.76
CA LEU A 415 -5.91 -18.51 -1.12
C LEU A 415 -6.27 -17.28 -1.96
N LEU A 416 -5.31 -16.74 -2.73
CA LEU A 416 -5.54 -15.60 -3.62
C LEU A 416 -6.43 -15.99 -4.80
N THR A 417 -6.23 -17.18 -5.36
CA THR A 417 -7.12 -17.72 -6.39
C THR A 417 -8.52 -17.93 -5.82
N LEU A 418 -8.63 -18.58 -4.66
CA LEU A 418 -9.90 -18.86 -4.00
C LEU A 418 -10.72 -17.59 -3.72
N ILE A 419 -10.09 -16.55 -3.15
CA ILE A 419 -10.79 -15.29 -2.87
C ILE A 419 -11.20 -14.57 -4.16
N SER A 420 -10.40 -14.66 -5.22
CA SER A 420 -10.72 -14.06 -6.52
C SER A 420 -11.95 -14.72 -7.15
N ASP A 421 -12.00 -16.06 -7.13
CA ASP A 421 -13.11 -16.86 -7.64
C ASP A 421 -14.39 -16.54 -6.86
N ARG A 422 -14.32 -16.53 -5.52
CA ARG A 422 -15.45 -16.19 -4.64
C ARG A 422 -15.94 -14.74 -4.86
N LYS A 423 -15.01 -13.79 -5.07
CA LYS A 423 -15.35 -12.40 -5.42
C LYS A 423 -16.12 -12.33 -6.75
N GLN A 424 -15.71 -13.12 -7.75
CA GLN A 424 -16.39 -13.16 -9.04
C GLN A 424 -17.82 -13.71 -8.91
N ILE A 425 -18.00 -14.78 -8.14
CA ILE A 425 -19.33 -15.33 -7.85
C ILE A 425 -20.22 -14.28 -7.17
N LEU A 426 -19.69 -13.56 -6.18
CA LEU A 426 -20.43 -12.48 -5.51
C LEU A 426 -20.85 -11.37 -6.48
N ILE A 427 -19.96 -10.95 -7.38
CA ILE A 427 -20.27 -9.94 -8.41
C ILE A 427 -21.39 -10.44 -9.33
N GLN A 428 -21.33 -11.70 -9.77
CA GLN A 428 -22.38 -12.30 -10.61
C GLN A 428 -23.72 -12.32 -9.88
N HIS A 429 -23.73 -12.67 -8.60
CA HIS A 429 -24.94 -12.69 -7.80
C HIS A 429 -25.56 -11.29 -7.64
N LEU A 430 -24.74 -10.28 -7.37
CA LEU A 430 -25.19 -8.89 -7.30
C LEU A 430 -25.75 -8.39 -8.63
N GLN A 431 -25.13 -8.77 -9.76
CA GLN A 431 -25.66 -8.47 -11.09
C GLN A 431 -27.01 -9.14 -11.35
N ALA A 432 -27.16 -10.41 -10.95
CA ALA A 432 -28.43 -11.13 -11.06
C ALA A 432 -29.54 -10.47 -10.22
N GLN A 433 -29.23 -10.06 -8.98
CA GLN A 433 -30.18 -9.37 -8.11
C GLN A 433 -30.60 -8.01 -8.68
N VAL A 434 -29.66 -7.27 -9.27
CA VAL A 434 -29.97 -6.02 -9.98
C VAL A 434 -30.86 -6.33 -11.18
N ALA A 435 -30.55 -7.35 -11.97
CA ALA A 435 -31.35 -7.75 -13.13
C ALA A 435 -32.80 -8.11 -12.73
N GLU A 436 -33.00 -8.91 -11.68
CA GLU A 436 -34.32 -9.29 -11.16
C GLU A 436 -35.11 -8.08 -10.63
N ARG A 437 -34.45 -7.19 -9.88
CA ARG A 437 -35.06 -5.94 -9.42
C ARG A 437 -35.44 -5.03 -10.60
N THR A 438 -34.60 -4.96 -11.63
CA THR A 438 -34.95 -4.22 -12.84
C THR A 438 -36.10 -4.87 -13.59
N GLU A 439 -36.15 -6.20 -13.72
CA GLU A 439 -37.25 -6.90 -14.39
C GLU A 439 -38.58 -6.65 -13.67
N SER A 440 -38.61 -6.79 -12.34
CA SER A 440 -39.81 -6.53 -11.55
C SER A 440 -40.25 -5.06 -11.60
N LEU A 441 -39.30 -4.12 -11.60
CA LEU A 441 -39.57 -2.70 -11.82
C LEU A 441 -40.15 -2.47 -13.22
N THR A 442 -39.55 -3.04 -14.26
CA THR A 442 -40.00 -2.92 -15.65
C THR A 442 -41.39 -3.50 -15.85
N ARG A 443 -41.70 -4.66 -15.26
CA ARG A 443 -43.06 -5.23 -15.28
C ARG A 443 -44.09 -4.31 -14.65
N ARG A 444 -43.79 -3.74 -13.47
CA ARG A 444 -44.67 -2.76 -12.81
C ARG A 444 -44.84 -1.50 -13.66
N GLN A 445 -43.77 -1.03 -14.31
CA GLN A 445 -43.85 0.10 -15.24
C GLN A 445 -44.71 -0.22 -16.46
N GLU A 446 -44.63 -1.44 -17.01
CA GLU A 446 -45.48 -1.88 -18.11
C GLU A 446 -46.95 -1.89 -17.71
N GLU A 447 -47.28 -2.42 -16.52
CA GLU A 447 -48.64 -2.39 -16.00
C GLU A 447 -49.17 -0.98 -15.78
N LEU A 448 -48.34 -0.09 -15.21
CA LEU A 448 -48.69 1.32 -15.03
C LEU A 448 -48.89 2.03 -16.37
N ALA A 449 -48.04 1.76 -17.36
CA ALA A 449 -48.18 2.30 -18.71
C ALA A 449 -49.48 1.82 -19.38
N LYS A 450 -49.85 0.55 -19.21
CA LYS A 450 -51.14 0.01 -19.68
C LYS A 450 -52.32 0.72 -19.03
N LYS A 451 -52.32 0.88 -17.70
CA LYS A 451 -53.40 1.61 -16.98
C LYS A 451 -53.49 3.07 -17.43
N ALA A 452 -52.37 3.78 -17.50
CA ALA A 452 -52.32 5.15 -17.98
C ALA A 452 -52.84 5.27 -19.42
N SER A 453 -52.57 4.28 -20.28
CA SER A 453 -53.11 4.27 -21.65
C SER A 453 -54.64 4.12 -21.69
N LEU A 454 -55.22 3.29 -20.80
CA LEU A 454 -56.67 3.13 -20.69
C LEU A 454 -57.34 4.38 -20.12
N GLU A 455 -56.74 4.99 -19.10
CA GLU A 455 -57.20 6.29 -18.57
C GLU A 455 -57.16 7.38 -19.65
N ALA A 456 -56.09 7.43 -20.45
CA ALA A 456 -56.00 8.36 -21.58
C ALA A 456 -57.06 8.09 -22.65
N ILE A 457 -57.42 6.83 -22.92
CA ILE A 457 -58.53 6.47 -23.83
C ILE A 457 -59.87 6.90 -23.25
N ALA A 458 -60.12 6.66 -21.96
CA ALA A 458 -61.37 7.06 -21.31
C ALA A 458 -61.57 8.58 -21.34
N VAL A 459 -60.51 9.36 -21.04
CA VAL A 459 -60.52 10.82 -21.16
C VAL A 459 -60.86 11.23 -22.60
N ARG A 460 -60.23 10.60 -23.61
CA ARG A 460 -60.55 10.87 -25.02
C ARG A 460 -62.02 10.58 -25.34
N ILE A 461 -62.59 9.48 -24.87
CA ILE A 461 -64.01 9.16 -25.09
C ILE A 461 -64.92 10.22 -24.45
N ILE A 462 -64.68 10.59 -23.19
CA ILE A 462 -65.45 11.64 -22.50
C ILE A 462 -65.37 12.94 -23.29
N THR A 463 -64.19 13.34 -23.77
CA THR A 463 -64.05 14.57 -24.57
C THR A 463 -64.81 14.52 -25.89
N VAL A 464 -64.92 13.36 -26.53
CA VAL A 464 -65.73 13.20 -27.76
C VAL A 464 -67.21 13.30 -27.44
N ILE A 465 -67.67 12.68 -26.35
CA ILE A 465 -69.07 12.76 -25.90
C ILE A 465 -69.41 14.21 -25.54
N THR A 466 -68.58 14.91 -24.77
CA THR A 466 -68.85 16.31 -24.40
C THR A 466 -68.86 17.23 -25.62
N LEU A 467 -67.99 17.03 -26.61
CA LEU A 467 -68.03 17.74 -27.89
C LEU A 467 -69.36 17.56 -28.64
N PHE A 468 -69.99 16.38 -28.52
CA PHE A 468 -71.31 16.12 -29.12
C PHE A 468 -72.44 16.81 -28.36
N TYR A 469 -72.48 16.69 -27.03
CA TYR A 469 -73.59 17.19 -26.23
C TYR A 469 -73.54 18.70 -26.02
N LEU A 470 -72.36 19.32 -25.94
CA LEU A 470 -72.23 20.74 -25.59
C LEU A 470 -73.00 21.70 -26.51
N PRO A 471 -72.99 21.54 -27.86
CA PRO A 471 -73.83 22.32 -28.76
C PRO A 471 -75.33 22.10 -28.56
N ALA A 472 -75.76 20.84 -28.36
CA ALA A 472 -77.17 20.52 -28.12
C ALA A 472 -77.66 21.09 -26.79
N THR A 473 -76.87 20.97 -25.73
CA THR A 473 -77.22 21.49 -24.40
C THR A 473 -77.29 23.01 -24.42
N PHE A 474 -76.34 23.70 -25.04
CA PHE A 474 -76.38 25.16 -25.18
C PHE A 474 -77.63 25.64 -25.92
N VAL A 475 -77.94 25.02 -27.07
CA VAL A 475 -79.15 25.32 -27.83
C VAL A 475 -80.41 24.99 -27.02
N GLY A 476 -80.45 23.85 -26.33
CA GLY A 476 -81.57 23.44 -25.50
C GLY A 476 -81.84 24.38 -24.33
N THR A 477 -80.79 24.85 -23.65
CA THR A 477 -80.90 25.86 -22.59
C THR A 477 -81.35 27.21 -23.15
N PHE A 478 -80.80 27.63 -24.29
CA PHE A 478 -81.21 28.88 -24.96
C PHE A 478 -82.70 28.87 -25.37
N PHE A 479 -83.18 27.76 -25.92
CA PHE A 479 -84.61 27.59 -26.24
C PHE A 479 -85.51 27.35 -25.02
N SER A 480 -84.93 27.00 -23.85
CA SER A 480 -85.64 26.87 -22.58
C SER A 480 -85.72 28.19 -21.80
N THR A 481 -84.92 29.20 -22.16
CA THR A 481 -85.07 30.55 -21.62
C THR A 481 -86.21 31.29 -22.31
N ASP A 482 -86.83 32.23 -21.58
CA ASP A 482 -88.00 33.02 -22.02
C ASP A 482 -87.70 34.00 -23.18
N VAL A 483 -86.59 33.81 -23.89
CA VAL A 483 -86.12 34.62 -25.03
C VAL A 483 -86.83 34.22 -26.32
N VAL A 484 -87.32 32.97 -26.43
CA VAL A 484 -88.03 32.47 -27.61
C VAL A 484 -89.51 32.27 -27.28
N HIS A 485 -90.35 33.19 -27.76
CA HIS A 485 -91.80 33.08 -27.63
C HIS A 485 -92.39 32.36 -28.84
N TYR A 486 -93.06 31.23 -28.60
CA TYR A 486 -93.85 30.56 -29.63
C TYR A 486 -95.28 31.11 -29.59
N GLU A 487 -95.53 32.19 -30.32
CA GLU A 487 -96.87 32.72 -30.52
C GLU A 487 -97.67 31.81 -31.47
N ALA A 488 -98.86 31.40 -31.03
CA ALA A 488 -99.82 30.71 -31.87
C ALA A 488 -100.42 31.76 -32.84
N ASN A 489 -100.01 31.72 -34.10
CA ASN A 489 -100.58 32.59 -35.12
C ASN A 489 -101.96 32.08 -35.53
N ASP A 490 -102.98 32.73 -34.97
CA ASP A 490 -104.37 32.64 -35.39
C ASP A 490 -104.56 33.58 -36.60
N SER A 491 -104.75 33.03 -37.80
CA SER A 491 -105.09 33.82 -38.98
C SER A 491 -106.52 33.54 -39.46
N THR A 492 -107.36 34.55 -39.19
CA THR A 492 -108.52 35.00 -39.99
C THR A 492 -109.85 34.22 -39.94
N SER A 493 -110.73 34.74 -39.06
CA SER A 493 -112.09 35.25 -39.35
C SER A 493 -113.24 34.27 -39.61
N THR A 494 -114.15 34.09 -38.64
CA THR A 494 -115.43 34.84 -38.48
C THR A 494 -116.46 34.04 -37.66
N SER A 495 -116.90 34.65 -36.55
CA SER A 495 -118.18 34.47 -35.80
C SER A 495 -118.61 33.09 -35.29
N GLY A 496 -118.86 33.01 -33.97
CA GLY A 496 -119.98 32.24 -33.45
C GLY A 496 -119.70 31.30 -32.27
N ASP A 497 -119.63 31.90 -31.10
CA ASP A 497 -120.11 31.36 -29.82
C ASP A 497 -119.28 30.34 -29.00
N SER A 498 -119.54 30.50 -27.71
CA SER A 498 -118.76 30.14 -26.53
C SER A 498 -118.91 28.68 -26.08
N SER A 499 -117.80 28.02 -25.74
CA SER A 499 -117.43 27.67 -24.35
C SER A 499 -116.35 26.59 -24.32
N SER A 500 -115.30 26.91 -23.58
CA SER A 500 -113.99 26.30 -23.54
C SER A 500 -113.88 25.25 -22.43
N ASN A 501 -113.14 24.17 -22.69
CA ASN A 501 -111.94 23.76 -21.94
C ASN A 501 -111.57 22.29 -22.24
N GLN A 502 -110.77 22.09 -23.28
CA GLN A 502 -109.80 21.01 -23.36
C GLN A 502 -108.43 21.64 -23.67
N PRO A 503 -107.33 21.28 -22.99
CA PRO A 503 -106.01 21.75 -23.38
C PRO A 503 -105.52 20.97 -24.61
N GLU A 504 -105.20 21.70 -25.67
CA GLU A 504 -104.62 21.19 -26.91
C GLU A 504 -103.18 20.69 -26.72
N GLU A 505 -102.93 19.42 -27.08
CA GLU A 505 -101.60 18.79 -27.15
C GLU A 505 -100.83 19.14 -28.44
N GLN A 506 -100.95 20.35 -29.01
CA GLN A 506 -100.23 20.73 -30.24
C GLN A 506 -98.88 21.44 -30.03
N ARG A 507 -98.26 21.30 -28.85
CA ARG A 507 -97.11 22.12 -28.43
C ARG A 507 -95.69 21.54 -28.61
N SER A 508 -95.49 20.30 -29.09
CA SER A 508 -94.13 19.74 -29.15
C SER A 508 -93.42 19.80 -30.52
N ASN A 509 -94.14 19.71 -31.64
CA ASN A 509 -93.49 19.43 -32.94
C ASN A 509 -92.75 20.63 -33.57
N LEU A 510 -93.29 21.84 -33.49
CA LEU A 510 -92.67 23.03 -34.10
C LEU A 510 -91.39 23.45 -33.35
N ALA A 511 -91.42 23.43 -32.01
CA ALA A 511 -90.27 23.71 -31.16
C ALA A 511 -89.14 22.67 -31.36
N LEU A 512 -89.50 21.39 -31.47
CA LEU A 512 -88.56 20.31 -31.77
C LEU A 512 -87.88 20.49 -33.14
N ALA A 513 -88.65 20.88 -34.17
CA ALA A 513 -88.11 21.10 -35.52
C ALA A 513 -87.11 22.27 -35.56
N ARG A 514 -87.40 23.37 -34.86
CA ARG A 514 -86.49 24.53 -34.77
C ARG A 514 -85.24 24.24 -33.94
N PHE A 515 -85.39 23.50 -32.84
CA PHE A 515 -84.27 22.99 -32.06
C PHE A 515 -83.31 22.15 -32.93
N LEU A 516 -83.84 21.21 -33.73
CA LEU A 516 -83.04 20.39 -34.64
C LEU A 516 -82.38 21.21 -35.75
N GLN A 517 -83.07 22.22 -36.31
CA GLN A 517 -82.54 23.08 -37.36
C GLN A 517 -81.32 23.90 -36.92
N VAL A 518 -81.24 24.29 -35.64
CA VAL A 518 -80.11 25.06 -35.10
C VAL A 518 -79.03 24.17 -34.49
N SER A 519 -79.40 23.08 -33.83
CA SER A 519 -78.45 22.19 -33.16
C SER A 519 -77.60 21.36 -34.14
N LEU A 520 -78.19 20.84 -35.23
CA LEU A 520 -77.48 19.99 -36.19
C LEU A 520 -76.34 20.71 -36.94
N PRO A 521 -76.51 21.95 -37.45
CA PRO A 521 -75.42 22.68 -38.07
C PRO A 521 -74.31 23.05 -37.07
N LEU A 522 -74.68 23.42 -35.84
CA LEU A 522 -73.72 23.76 -34.79
C LEU A 522 -72.89 22.53 -34.37
N MET A 523 -73.53 21.35 -34.28
CA MET A 523 -72.84 20.07 -34.14
C MET A 523 -71.90 19.79 -35.32
N ALA A 524 -72.34 20.00 -36.55
CA ALA A 524 -71.50 19.77 -37.73
C ALA A 524 -70.25 20.66 -37.76
N ILE A 525 -70.36 21.94 -37.37
CA ILE A 525 -69.23 22.88 -37.30
C ILE A 525 -68.27 22.49 -36.18
N THR A 526 -68.77 22.18 -34.98
CA THR A 526 -67.93 21.79 -33.84
C THR A 526 -67.19 20.48 -34.08
N PHE A 527 -67.84 19.48 -34.69
CA PHE A 527 -67.17 18.26 -35.15
C PHE A 527 -66.18 18.51 -36.28
N GLY A 528 -66.53 19.35 -37.25
CA GLY A 528 -65.64 19.71 -38.35
C GLY A 528 -64.35 20.36 -37.87
N LEU A 529 -64.45 21.29 -36.91
CA LEU A 529 -63.29 21.93 -36.27
C LEU A 529 -62.47 20.93 -35.45
N ALA A 530 -63.11 20.05 -34.67
CA ALA A 530 -62.42 19.04 -33.88
C ALA A 530 -61.68 18.00 -34.75
N ILE A 531 -62.32 17.52 -35.83
CA ILE A 531 -61.70 16.60 -36.80
C ILE A 531 -60.57 17.30 -37.55
N GLY A 532 -60.76 18.56 -37.95
CA GLY A 532 -59.72 19.38 -38.58
C GLY A 532 -58.50 19.55 -37.69
N TRP A 533 -58.72 19.89 -36.41
CA TRP A 533 -57.66 20.00 -35.41
C TRP A 533 -56.96 18.66 -35.16
N TYR A 534 -57.71 17.56 -35.02
CA TYR A 534 -57.17 16.22 -34.85
C TYR A 534 -56.26 15.80 -36.03
N TYR A 535 -56.70 16.04 -37.27
CA TYR A 535 -55.90 15.74 -38.44
C TYR A 535 -54.65 16.63 -38.54
N TYR A 536 -54.77 17.91 -38.18
CA TYR A 536 -53.65 18.84 -38.12
C TYR A 536 -52.59 18.39 -37.10
N GLU A 537 -53.01 18.06 -35.89
CA GLU A 537 -52.14 17.62 -34.80
C GLU A 537 -51.49 16.25 -35.09
N ARG A 538 -52.25 15.31 -35.68
CA ARG A 538 -51.71 14.01 -36.12
C ARG A 538 -50.66 14.17 -37.24
N ARG A 539 -50.86 15.12 -38.17
CA ARG A 539 -49.84 15.45 -39.18
C ARG A 539 -48.61 16.10 -38.56
N ARG A 540 -48.78 16.98 -37.57
CA ARG A 540 -47.66 17.60 -36.83
C ARG A 540 -46.81 16.55 -36.13
N LEU A 541 -47.42 15.63 -35.38
CA LEU A 541 -46.74 14.56 -34.64
C LEU A 541 -45.95 13.61 -35.56
N ARG A 542 -46.50 13.25 -36.72
CA ARG A 542 -45.77 12.45 -37.72
C ARG A 542 -44.53 13.15 -38.24
N LYS A 543 -44.58 14.47 -38.45
CA LYS A 543 -43.39 15.24 -38.83
C LYS A 543 -42.34 15.21 -37.72
N THR A 544 -42.71 15.43 -36.45
CA THR A 544 -41.77 15.41 -35.32
C THR A 544 -41.16 14.03 -35.04
N GLN A 545 -41.87 12.93 -35.29
CA GLN A 545 -41.30 11.57 -35.23
C GLN A 545 -40.29 11.33 -36.35
N MET A 546 -40.59 11.73 -37.60
CA MET A 546 -39.65 11.61 -38.72
C MET A 546 -38.37 12.41 -38.53
N TRP A 547 -38.43 13.57 -37.87
CA TRP A 547 -37.23 14.36 -37.51
C TRP A 547 -36.38 13.63 -36.45
N ARG A 548 -37.01 13.03 -35.43
CA ARG A 548 -36.33 12.26 -34.38
C ARG A 548 -35.67 10.99 -34.88
N ASP A 549 -36.36 10.26 -35.77
CA ASP A 549 -35.80 9.06 -36.38
C ASP A 549 -34.59 9.43 -37.27
N ARG A 550 -34.65 10.55 -38.00
CA ARG A 550 -33.49 11.05 -38.76
C ARG A 550 -32.30 11.41 -37.88
N GLU A 551 -32.52 12.09 -36.74
CA GLU A 551 -31.45 12.40 -35.79
C GLU A 551 -30.81 11.13 -35.20
N PHE A 552 -31.63 10.13 -34.86
CA PHE A 552 -31.17 8.84 -34.33
C PHE A 552 -30.29 8.07 -35.33
N TRP A 553 -30.65 8.09 -36.63
CA TRP A 553 -29.82 7.49 -37.69
C TRP A 553 -28.52 8.27 -37.92
N THR A 554 -28.53 9.61 -37.81
CA THR A 554 -27.30 10.41 -37.99
C THR A 554 -26.31 10.33 -36.84
N ASP A 555 -26.76 10.02 -35.61
CA ASP A 555 -25.86 9.76 -34.47
C ASP A 555 -25.32 8.33 -34.47
N SER A 556 -26.10 7.36 -34.97
CA SER A 556 -25.66 5.97 -35.16
C SER A 556 -24.59 5.80 -36.24
N GLU A 557 -24.50 6.71 -37.22
CA GLU A 557 -23.45 6.69 -38.26
C GLU A 557 -22.17 7.44 -37.85
N LYS A 558 -22.16 8.12 -36.70
CA LYS A 558 -21.01 8.91 -36.20
C LYS A 558 -20.25 8.28 -35.02
N GLN A 559 -20.73 7.16 -34.48
CA GLN A 559 -19.99 6.27 -33.57
C GLN A 559 -19.43 5.09 -34.34
#